data_AF-A0A535ZPY0-F1
#
_entry.id   AF-A0A535ZPY0-F1
#
_cell.length_a   1.000
_cell.length_b   1.000
_cell.length_c   1.000
_cell.angle_alpha   90.00
_cell.angle_beta   90.00
_cell.angle_gamma   90.00
#
_symmetry.space_group_name_H-M   'P 1'
#
loop_
_entity.id
_entity.type
_entity.pdbx_description
1 polymer ?
#
loop_
_entity_poly.entity_id
_entity_poly.type
_entity_poly.pdbx_seq_one_letter_code
_entity_poly.pdbx_strand_id
1 'polypeptide(L)'
;MRWAGVAAAVIAGTVDVLYLGIVGSQGASNPQFLRVPFVAAFIALMAICAALSSRASAERWRPLLLGTSAAGLLLLGYFALFSIGLLLLLAGALALVGLIGTLRLAWFSPGESGKAAVAAMAAGGAVAAVVVLLAGFALADFAIRCPARGVESGSGTAFLGGSYEYSCNNGNLTISR
;
A
#
# COMPACT_ATOMS: atom_id res chain seq x y z
N MET A 1 8.50 -6.34 21.75
CA MET A 1 7.84 -6.43 20.43
C MET A 1 8.41 -5.46 19.37
N ARG A 2 9.61 -4.88 19.53
CA ARG A 2 10.23 -4.04 18.47
C ARG A 2 10.68 -4.87 17.25
N TRP A 3 11.00 -6.14 17.47
CA TRP A 3 11.36 -7.11 16.43
C TRP A 3 10.27 -7.34 15.38
N ALA A 4 8.99 -7.24 15.76
CA ALA A 4 7.87 -7.45 14.83
C ALA A 4 7.81 -6.37 13.73
N GLY A 5 8.07 -5.10 14.08
CA GLY A 5 8.15 -4.00 13.11
C GLY A 5 9.35 -4.13 12.18
N VAL A 6 10.50 -4.58 12.71
CA VAL A 6 11.70 -4.86 11.89
C VAL A 6 11.45 -6.03 10.94
N ALA A 7 10.88 -7.14 11.43
CA ALA A 7 10.55 -8.29 10.60
C ALA A 7 9.56 -7.93 9.49
N ALA A 8 8.50 -7.18 9.81
CA ALA A 8 7.55 -6.67 8.83
C ALA A 8 8.23 -5.80 7.76
N ALA A 9 9.12 -4.88 8.17
CA ALA A 9 9.86 -4.02 7.25
C ALA A 9 10.78 -4.81 6.32
N VAL A 10 11.52 -5.80 6.85
CA VAL A 10 12.41 -6.65 6.05
C VAL A 10 11.61 -7.47 5.05
N ILE A 11 10.51 -8.09 5.46
CA ILE A 11 9.66 -8.88 4.54
C ILE A 11 9.07 -7.96 3.46
N ALA A 12 8.45 -6.84 3.85
CA ALA A 12 7.85 -5.90 2.90
C ALA A 12 8.88 -5.34 1.91
N GLY A 13 10.06 -4.93 2.40
CA GLY A 13 11.14 -4.44 1.53
C GLY A 13 11.68 -5.51 0.59
N THR A 14 11.78 -6.77 1.04
CA THR A 14 12.20 -7.89 0.18
C THR A 14 11.16 -8.15 -0.91
N VAL A 15 9.87 -8.12 -0.56
CA VAL A 15 8.78 -8.26 -1.53
C VAL A 15 8.79 -7.12 -2.55
N ASP A 16 9.09 -5.90 -2.12
CA ASP A 16 9.16 -4.74 -3.02
C ASP A 16 10.27 -4.87 -4.07
N VAL A 17 11.47 -5.27 -3.64
CA VAL A 17 12.60 -5.52 -4.55
C VAL A 17 12.27 -6.66 -5.52
N LEU A 18 11.65 -7.74 -5.02
CA LEU A 18 11.22 -8.86 -5.86
C LEU A 18 10.15 -8.43 -6.87
N TYR A 19 9.19 -7.63 -6.45
CA TYR A 19 8.13 -7.08 -7.31
C TYR A 19 8.72 -6.26 -8.46
N LEU A 20 9.62 -5.32 -8.16
CA LEU A 20 10.31 -4.51 -9.17
C LEU A 20 11.16 -5.36 -10.11
N GLY A 21 11.85 -6.39 -9.59
CA GLY A 21 12.64 -7.31 -10.41
C GLY A 21 11.79 -8.11 -11.39
N ILE A 22 10.66 -8.66 -10.92
CA ILE A 22 9.72 -9.42 -11.76
C ILE A 22 9.10 -8.50 -12.82
N VAL A 23 8.59 -7.33 -12.44
CA VAL A 23 7.95 -6.42 -13.40
C VAL A 23 8.95 -5.83 -14.38
N GLY A 24 10.16 -5.48 -13.93
CA GLY A 24 11.23 -5.00 -14.80
C GLY A 24 11.62 -6.01 -15.88
N SER A 25 11.50 -7.31 -15.60
CA SER A 25 11.77 -8.38 -16.58
C SER A 25 10.67 -8.58 -17.63
N GLN A 26 9.47 -8.02 -17.44
CA GLN A 26 8.31 -8.23 -18.32
C GLN A 26 8.22 -7.25 -19.51
N GLY A 27 9.15 -6.28 -19.62
CA GLY A 27 9.18 -5.33 -20.73
C GLY A 27 8.17 -4.18 -20.61
N ALA A 28 8.46 -3.05 -21.26
CA ALA A 28 7.78 -1.76 -21.05
C ALA A 28 6.45 -1.57 -21.82
N SER A 29 5.74 -2.63 -22.17
CA SER A 29 4.54 -2.58 -23.03
C SER A 29 3.21 -2.42 -22.28
N ASN A 30 3.23 -2.01 -21.00
CA ASN A 30 2.00 -1.83 -20.23
C ASN A 30 1.45 -0.40 -20.39
N PRO A 31 0.22 -0.21 -20.88
CA PRO A 31 -0.40 1.11 -21.03
C PRO A 31 -0.62 1.82 -19.68
N GLN A 32 -0.65 1.07 -18.58
CA GLN A 32 -0.84 1.53 -17.19
C GLN A 32 0.51 1.73 -16.47
N PHE A 33 1.40 2.54 -17.05
CA PHE A 33 2.79 2.71 -16.60
C PHE A 33 2.94 3.22 -15.16
N LEU A 34 1.93 3.91 -14.60
CA LEU A 34 1.96 4.49 -13.25
C LEU A 34 1.58 3.51 -12.14
N ARG A 35 0.88 2.42 -12.46
CA ARG A 35 0.38 1.48 -11.46
C ARG A 35 1.52 0.75 -10.75
N VAL A 36 2.52 0.32 -11.50
CA VAL A 36 3.71 -0.39 -10.99
C VAL A 36 4.52 0.49 -10.02
N PRO A 37 4.99 1.69 -10.41
CA PRO A 37 5.77 2.53 -9.49
C PRO A 37 4.95 2.99 -8.30
N PHE A 38 3.62 3.17 -8.45
CA PHE A 38 2.75 3.49 -7.32
C PHE A 38 2.72 2.36 -6.28
N VAL A 39 2.48 1.12 -6.71
CA VAL A 39 2.44 -0.04 -5.81
C VAL A 39 3.79 -0.21 -5.11
N ALA A 40 4.91 -0.10 -5.85
CA ALA A 40 6.23 -0.22 -5.27
C ALA A 40 6.50 0.89 -4.23
N ALA A 41 6.25 2.15 -4.59
CA ALA A 41 6.39 3.28 -3.66
C ALA A 41 5.51 3.13 -2.41
N PHE A 42 4.30 2.59 -2.56
CA PHE A 42 3.40 2.32 -1.44
C PHE A 42 3.97 1.23 -0.52
N ILE A 43 4.45 0.11 -1.06
CA ILE A 43 5.08 -0.96 -0.25
C ILE A 43 6.31 -0.42 0.47
N ALA A 44 7.18 0.30 -0.23
CA ALA A 44 8.36 0.94 0.35
C ALA A 44 7.99 1.88 1.50
N LEU A 45 6.97 2.72 1.33
CA LEU A 45 6.49 3.63 2.37
C LEU A 45 5.99 2.85 3.60
N MET A 46 5.21 1.79 3.39
CA MET A 46 4.72 0.95 4.49
C MET A 46 5.85 0.21 5.21
N ALA A 47 6.89 -0.22 4.48
CA ALA A 47 8.09 -0.83 5.06
C ALA A 47 8.88 0.17 5.90
N ILE A 48 9.03 1.42 5.43
CA ILE A 48 9.67 2.51 6.19
C ILE A 48 8.88 2.82 7.46
N CYS A 49 7.55 2.94 7.38
CA CYS A 49 6.70 3.14 8.56
C CYS A 49 6.89 2.00 9.58
N ALA A 50 6.94 0.75 9.12
CA ALA A 50 7.18 -0.41 9.97
C ALA A 50 8.58 -0.36 10.62
N ALA A 51 9.61 0.01 9.86
CA ALA A 51 10.98 0.15 10.36
C ALA A 51 11.07 1.28 11.41
N LEU A 52 10.52 2.45 11.11
CA LEU A 52 10.53 3.62 12.01
C LEU A 52 9.78 3.34 13.31
N SER A 53 8.72 2.51 13.28
CA SER A 53 7.98 2.11 14.47
C SER A 53 8.84 1.35 15.51
N SER A 54 9.98 0.80 15.10
CA SER A 54 10.90 0.08 15.99
C SER A 54 11.83 1.01 16.78
N ARG A 55 11.97 2.28 16.38
CA ARG A 55 12.89 3.24 17.02
C ARG A 55 12.32 3.71 18.35
N ALA A 56 13.21 3.86 19.35
CA ALA A 56 12.82 4.33 20.68
C ALA A 56 12.21 5.74 20.68
N SER A 57 12.70 6.63 19.80
CA SER A 57 12.17 7.98 19.62
C SER A 57 10.76 8.03 19.04
N ALA A 58 10.28 6.91 18.48
CA ALA A 58 8.97 6.85 17.84
C ALA A 58 7.85 6.42 18.78
N GLU A 59 8.09 6.24 20.10
CA GLU A 59 7.07 5.70 21.02
C GLU A 59 5.72 6.43 20.96
N ARG A 60 5.73 7.75 20.77
CA ARG A 60 4.50 8.55 20.59
C ARG A 60 3.76 8.27 19.29
N TRP A 61 4.49 8.05 18.19
CA TRP A 61 3.94 7.87 16.83
C TRP A 61 3.80 6.41 16.43
N ARG A 62 4.33 5.49 17.24
CA ARG A 62 4.34 4.06 17.01
C ARG A 62 2.97 3.46 16.70
N PRO A 63 1.87 3.77 17.43
CA PRO A 63 0.55 3.23 17.07
C PRO A 63 0.09 3.71 15.70
N LEU A 64 0.38 4.96 15.33
CA LEU A 64 0.06 5.52 14.01
C LEU A 64 0.84 4.80 12.92
N LEU A 65 2.17 4.68 13.08
CA LEU A 65 3.04 4.01 12.11
C LEU A 65 2.68 2.53 11.93
N LEU A 66 2.47 1.79 13.02
CA LEU A 66 2.06 0.39 12.94
C LEU A 66 0.64 0.24 12.36
N GLY A 67 -0.28 1.14 12.69
CA GLY A 67 -1.61 1.21 12.11
C GLY A 67 -1.58 1.43 10.60
N THR A 68 -0.76 2.39 10.13
CA THR A 68 -0.56 2.63 8.69
C THR A 68 -0.01 1.39 7.99
N SER A 69 1.10 0.82 8.47
CA SER A 69 1.75 -0.34 7.85
C SER A 69 0.87 -1.57 7.86
N ALA A 70 0.21 -1.88 8.99
CA ALA A 70 -0.63 -3.06 9.10
C ALA A 70 -1.81 -2.99 8.12
N ALA A 71 -2.56 -1.90 8.12
CA ALA A 71 -3.71 -1.75 7.23
C ALA A 71 -3.29 -1.72 5.76
N GLY A 72 -2.24 -0.95 5.42
CA GLY A 72 -1.75 -0.83 4.05
C GLY A 72 -1.25 -2.16 3.48
N LEU A 73 -0.41 -2.89 4.24
CA LEU A 73 0.13 -4.18 3.79
C LEU A 73 -0.93 -5.29 3.77
N LEU A 74 -1.86 -5.30 4.73
CA LEU A 74 -2.95 -6.28 4.73
C LEU A 74 -3.91 -6.07 3.56
N LEU A 75 -4.31 -4.82 3.30
CA LEU A 75 -5.23 -4.51 2.22
C LEU A 75 -4.60 -4.75 0.84
N LEU A 76 -3.37 -4.29 0.64
CA LEU A 76 -2.64 -4.56 -0.60
C LEU A 76 -2.37 -6.07 -0.77
N GLY A 77 -1.97 -6.75 0.31
CA GLY A 77 -1.76 -8.19 0.31
C GLY A 77 -3.02 -8.97 -0.05
N TYR A 78 -4.19 -8.52 0.44
CA TYR A 78 -5.49 -9.06 0.06
C TYR A 78 -5.76 -8.92 -1.45
N PHE A 79 -5.52 -7.73 -2.03
CA PHE A 79 -5.69 -7.54 -3.48
C PHE A 79 -4.69 -8.35 -4.32
N ALA A 80 -3.50 -8.65 -3.78
CA ALA A 80 -2.46 -9.40 -4.47
C ALA A 80 -2.37 -10.88 -4.04
N LEU A 81 -3.42 -11.43 -3.41
CA LEU A 81 -3.42 -12.71 -2.69
C LEU A 81 -2.83 -13.89 -3.48
N PHE A 82 -3.06 -13.95 -4.80
CA PHE A 82 -2.66 -15.06 -5.66
C PHE A 82 -1.19 -15.04 -6.14
N SER A 83 -0.36 -14.11 -5.65
CA SER A 83 1.05 -14.02 -6.03
C SER A 83 1.91 -13.56 -4.85
N ILE A 84 2.43 -12.33 -4.89
CA ILE A 84 3.20 -11.69 -3.83
C ILE A 84 2.38 -11.32 -2.58
N GLY A 85 1.05 -11.38 -2.66
CA GLY A 85 0.15 -10.93 -1.60
C GLY A 85 0.25 -11.73 -0.31
N LEU A 86 0.62 -13.02 -0.37
CA LEU A 86 0.73 -13.86 0.82
C LEU A 86 1.89 -13.40 1.73
N LEU A 87 3.01 -12.99 1.13
CA LEU A 87 4.14 -12.42 1.87
C LEU A 87 3.81 -11.03 2.43
N LEU A 88 3.04 -10.22 1.71
CA LEU A 88 2.54 -8.92 2.18
C LEU A 88 1.56 -9.08 3.34
N LEU A 89 0.66 -10.08 3.28
CA LEU A 89 -0.24 -10.42 4.37
C LEU A 89 0.54 -10.85 5.61
N LEU A 90 1.59 -11.65 5.46
CA LEU A 90 2.46 -12.04 6.56
C LEU A 90 3.14 -10.81 7.20
N ALA A 91 3.70 -9.91 6.38
CA ALA A 91 4.30 -8.66 6.86
C ALA A 91 3.27 -7.76 7.58
N GLY A 92 2.06 -7.63 7.02
CA GLY A 92 0.96 -6.89 7.62
C GLY A 92 0.49 -7.49 8.95
N ALA A 93 0.40 -8.82 9.04
CA ALA A 93 0.07 -9.52 10.27
C ALA A 93 1.13 -9.31 11.37
N LEU A 94 2.41 -9.32 11.02
CA LEU A 94 3.50 -9.00 11.94
C LEU A 94 3.40 -7.55 12.46
N ALA A 95 3.11 -6.59 11.59
CA ALA A 95 2.86 -5.21 11.99
C ALA A 95 1.63 -5.09 12.91
N LEU A 96 0.56 -5.85 12.63
CA LEU A 96 -0.64 -5.93 13.47
C LEU A 96 -0.35 -6.51 14.85
N VAL A 97 0.46 -7.58 14.94
CA VAL A 97 0.90 -8.15 16.23
C VAL A 97 1.69 -7.11 17.02
N GLY A 98 2.57 -6.35 16.35
CA GLY A 98 3.25 -5.22 16.94
C GLY A 98 2.28 -4.18 17.50
N LEU A 99 1.24 -3.84 16.74
CA LEU A 99 0.20 -2.87 17.11
C LEU A 99 -0.62 -3.34 18.32
N ILE A 100 -1.14 -4.57 18.28
CA ILE A 100 -1.89 -5.19 19.39
C ILE A 100 -1.03 -5.17 20.65
N GLY A 101 0.26 -5.49 20.49
CA GLY A 101 1.24 -5.36 21.54
C GLY A 101 1.33 -3.98 22.18
N THR A 102 1.41 -2.93 21.35
CA THR A 102 1.44 -1.54 21.83
C THR A 102 0.14 -1.13 22.52
N LEU A 103 -1.01 -1.56 21.99
CA LEU A 103 -2.31 -1.28 22.59
C LEU A 103 -2.50 -1.99 23.93
N ARG A 104 -2.03 -3.24 24.06
CA ARG A 104 -2.07 -3.98 25.33
C ARG A 104 -1.21 -3.33 26.40
N LEU A 105 -0.02 -2.84 26.05
CA LEU A 105 0.84 -2.10 26.99
C LEU A 105 0.17 -0.81 27.48
N ALA A 106 -0.51 -0.08 26.59
CA ALA A 106 -1.27 1.11 26.95
C ALA A 106 -2.49 0.78 27.84
N TRP A 107 -3.06 -0.43 27.72
CA TRP A 107 -4.21 -0.88 28.52
C TRP A 107 -3.90 -0.97 30.01
N PHE A 108 -2.66 -1.32 30.36
CA PHE A 108 -2.19 -1.43 31.76
C PHE A 108 -1.74 -0.10 32.36
N SER A 109 -1.73 1.00 31.58
CA SER A 109 -1.37 2.32 32.08
C SER A 109 -2.58 3.06 32.70
N PRO A 110 -2.44 3.80 33.81
CA PRO A 110 -3.57 4.27 34.64
C PRO A 110 -4.34 5.52 34.12
N GLY A 111 -4.34 5.80 32.81
CA GLY A 111 -4.97 7.00 32.25
C GLY A 111 -6.00 6.67 31.16
N GLU A 112 -7.28 6.89 31.43
CA GLU A 112 -8.41 6.62 30.51
C GLU A 112 -8.30 7.40 29.20
N SER A 113 -7.83 8.66 29.27
CA SER A 113 -7.59 9.55 28.13
C SER A 113 -6.43 9.10 27.22
N GLY A 114 -5.44 8.38 27.76
CA GLY A 114 -4.32 7.86 26.99
C GLY A 114 -4.71 6.70 26.07
N LYS A 115 -5.68 5.87 26.48
CA LYS A 115 -6.10 4.68 25.73
C LYS A 115 -6.83 5.05 24.44
N ALA A 116 -7.80 5.96 24.54
CA ALA A 116 -8.56 6.45 23.40
C ALA A 116 -7.64 7.17 22.39
N ALA A 117 -6.67 7.95 22.86
CA ALA A 117 -5.72 8.65 22.00
C ALA A 117 -4.84 7.68 21.20
N VAL A 118 -4.30 6.63 21.81
CA VAL A 118 -3.46 5.63 21.13
C VAL A 118 -4.27 4.83 20.10
N ALA A 119 -5.49 4.44 20.44
CA ALA A 119 -6.39 3.76 19.51
C ALA A 119 -6.80 4.66 18.33
N ALA A 120 -7.11 5.93 18.60
CA ALA A 120 -7.43 6.91 17.56
C ALA A 120 -6.25 7.16 16.62
N MET A 121 -5.02 7.22 17.12
CA MET A 121 -3.82 7.34 16.29
C MET A 121 -3.62 6.14 15.39
N ALA A 122 -3.82 4.92 15.91
CA ALA A 122 -3.73 3.70 15.12
C ALA A 122 -4.81 3.63 14.03
N ALA A 123 -6.06 3.94 14.39
CA ALA A 123 -7.18 4.00 13.46
C ALA A 123 -6.98 5.08 12.39
N GLY A 124 -6.53 6.27 12.78
CA GLY A 124 -6.22 7.36 11.85
C GLY A 124 -5.12 6.98 10.88
N GLY A 125 -4.07 6.30 11.35
CA GLY A 125 -3.03 5.74 10.48
C GLY A 125 -3.57 4.69 9.50
N ALA A 126 -4.40 3.76 9.98
CA ALA A 126 -5.01 2.75 9.14
C ALA A 126 -5.89 3.36 8.03
N VAL A 127 -6.78 4.28 8.40
CA VAL A 127 -7.66 4.99 7.46
C VAL A 127 -6.85 5.76 6.44
N ALA A 128 -5.81 6.50 6.86
CA ALA A 128 -4.93 7.22 5.95
C ALA A 128 -4.29 6.29 4.92
N ALA A 129 -3.78 5.13 5.34
CA ALA A 129 -3.17 4.16 4.42
C ALA A 129 -4.19 3.61 3.40
N VAL A 130 -5.41 3.29 3.85
CA VAL A 130 -6.48 2.82 2.96
C VAL A 130 -6.87 3.90 1.95
N VAL A 131 -7.08 5.13 2.40
CA VAL A 131 -7.45 6.25 1.51
C VAL A 131 -6.37 6.50 0.47
N VAL A 132 -5.09 6.52 0.88
CA VAL A 132 -3.96 6.70 -0.05
C VAL A 132 -3.89 5.57 -1.06
N LEU A 133 -4.11 4.32 -0.63
CA LEU A 133 -4.10 3.16 -1.53
C LEU A 133 -5.20 3.25 -2.58
N LEU A 134 -6.44 3.48 -2.14
CA LEU A 134 -7.60 3.53 -3.03
C LEU A 134 -7.54 4.74 -3.97
N ALA A 135 -7.17 5.91 -3.46
CA ALA A 135 -7.00 7.11 -4.26
C ALA A 135 -5.88 6.96 -5.29
N GLY A 136 -4.77 6.34 -4.90
CA GLY A 136 -3.65 6.11 -5.82
C GLY A 136 -3.96 5.09 -6.91
N PHE A 137 -4.73 4.02 -6.62
CA PHE A 137 -5.24 3.14 -7.66
C PHE A 137 -6.20 3.86 -8.61
N ALA A 138 -7.12 4.66 -8.07
CA ALA A 138 -8.03 5.45 -8.89
C ALA A 138 -7.26 6.41 -9.82
N LEU A 139 -6.22 7.08 -9.33
CA LEU A 139 -5.38 7.97 -10.14
C LEU A 139 -4.54 7.20 -11.18
N ALA A 140 -4.00 6.05 -10.81
CA ALA A 140 -3.23 5.20 -11.72
C ALA A 140 -4.08 4.65 -12.86
N ASP A 141 -5.36 4.38 -12.62
CA ASP A 141 -6.31 3.91 -13.65
C ASP A 141 -6.60 4.98 -14.72
N PHE A 142 -6.55 6.28 -14.36
CA PHE A 142 -6.77 7.37 -15.33
C PHE A 142 -5.52 7.80 -16.09
N ALA A 143 -4.33 7.35 -15.65
CA ALA A 143 -3.07 7.75 -16.25
C ALA A 143 -2.63 6.79 -17.36
N ILE A 144 -3.34 6.84 -18.49
CA ILE A 144 -3.08 6.04 -19.69
C ILE A 144 -2.11 6.80 -20.60
N ARG A 145 -1.00 6.17 -21.01
CA ARG A 145 -0.11 6.72 -22.05
C ARG A 145 -0.47 6.14 -23.41
N CYS A 146 -0.87 6.99 -24.35
CA CYS A 146 -1.04 6.58 -25.74
C CYS A 146 0.31 6.45 -26.47
N PRO A 147 0.48 5.45 -27.35
CA PRO A 147 1.62 5.39 -28.25
C PRO A 147 1.58 6.56 -29.24
N ALA A 148 2.76 7.13 -29.53
CA ALA A 148 2.90 8.30 -30.42
C ALA A 148 2.51 8.00 -31.88
N ARG A 149 2.51 6.73 -32.29
CA ARG A 149 2.06 6.26 -33.59
C ARG A 149 1.33 4.93 -33.43
N GLY A 150 0.27 4.73 -34.20
CA GLY A 150 -0.53 3.51 -34.17
C GLY A 150 -1.89 3.70 -33.49
N VAL A 151 -2.67 2.63 -33.54
CA VAL A 151 -4.00 2.56 -32.93
C VAL A 151 -3.95 1.49 -31.85
N GLU A 152 -4.24 1.89 -30.62
CA GLU A 152 -4.32 0.97 -29.48
C GLU A 152 -5.65 1.20 -28.79
N SER A 153 -6.49 0.18 -28.74
CA SER A 153 -7.77 0.23 -28.05
C SER A 153 -7.81 -0.83 -26.97
N GLY A 154 -8.38 -0.48 -25.83
CA GLY A 154 -8.54 -1.39 -24.72
C GLY A 154 -9.77 -1.02 -23.90
N SER A 155 -10.21 -1.97 -23.08
CA SER A 155 -11.26 -1.75 -22.11
C SER A 155 -10.74 -2.09 -20.72
N GLY A 156 -11.26 -1.39 -19.72
CA GLY A 156 -10.88 -1.57 -18.33
C GLY A 156 -12.07 -1.30 -17.42
N THR A 157 -11.98 -1.76 -16.18
CA THR A 157 -12.93 -1.39 -15.12
C THR A 157 -12.25 -0.43 -14.18
N ALA A 158 -12.74 0.80 -14.09
CA ALA A 158 -12.24 1.76 -13.12
C ALA A 158 -12.75 1.37 -11.73
N PHE A 159 -11.85 1.37 -10.74
CA PHE A 159 -12.15 0.92 -9.37
C PHE A 159 -13.36 1.66 -8.72
N LEU A 160 -13.64 2.89 -9.15
CA LEU A 160 -14.74 3.73 -8.66
C LEU A 160 -15.69 4.25 -9.77
N GLY A 161 -15.53 3.81 -11.02
CA GLY A 161 -16.07 4.53 -12.19
C GLY A 161 -16.83 3.71 -13.24
N GLY A 162 -16.97 2.39 -13.07
CA GLY A 162 -17.59 1.50 -14.06
C GLY A 162 -16.62 1.00 -15.14
N SER A 163 -17.13 0.26 -16.13
CA SER A 163 -16.37 -0.10 -17.32
C SER A 163 -16.10 1.14 -18.17
N TYR A 164 -14.88 1.27 -18.66
CA TYR A 164 -14.50 2.30 -19.63
C TYR A 164 -13.82 1.62 -20.81
N GLU A 165 -14.05 2.17 -21.99
CA GLU A 165 -13.34 1.81 -23.20
C GLU A 165 -12.47 3.01 -23.60
N TYR A 166 -11.22 2.75 -23.94
CA TYR A 166 -10.30 3.79 -24.40
C TYR A 166 -9.77 3.42 -25.78
N SER A 167 -9.67 4.42 -26.64
CA SER A 167 -9.02 4.33 -27.93
C SER A 167 -7.93 5.39 -28.02
N CYS A 168 -6.72 4.95 -28.31
CA CYS A 168 -5.57 5.80 -28.60
C CYS A 168 -5.35 5.78 -30.10
N ASN A 169 -5.46 6.94 -30.75
CA ASN A 169 -5.16 7.10 -32.18
C ASN A 169 -4.06 8.14 -32.35
N ASN A 170 -2.85 7.70 -32.71
CA ASN A 170 -1.68 8.56 -32.97
C ASN A 170 -1.44 9.61 -31.87
N GLY A 171 -1.45 9.18 -30.60
CA GLY A 171 -1.22 10.03 -29.44
C GLY A 171 -2.47 10.75 -28.89
N ASN A 172 -3.64 10.66 -29.53
CA ASN A 172 -4.88 11.23 -29.01
C ASN A 172 -5.70 10.17 -28.25
N LEU A 173 -6.08 10.48 -27.01
CA LEU A 173 -6.84 9.59 -26.12
C LEU A 173 -8.33 9.95 -26.19
N THR A 174 -9.16 9.00 -26.60
CA THR A 174 -10.62 9.07 -26.46
C THR A 174 -11.09 8.03 -25.46
N ILE A 175 -11.86 8.46 -24.45
CA ILE A 175 -12.48 7.59 -23.45
C ILE A 175 -13.99 7.63 -23.64
N SER A 176 -14.59 6.46 -23.83
CA SER A 176 -16.03 6.23 -23.81
C SER A 176 -16.43 5.47 -22.55
N ARG A 177 -17.46 5.94 -21.85
CA ARG A 177 -18.09 5.28 -20.70
C ARG A 177 -19.48 4.80 -21.06
#